data_AF-A0A9E4EWR4-F1
#
_entry.id   AF-A0A9E4EWR4-F1
#
_cell.length_a   1.000
_cell.length_b   1.000
_cell.length_c   1.000
_cell.angle_alpha   90.00
_cell.angle_beta   90.00
_cell.angle_gamma   90.00
#
_symmetry.space_group_name_H-M   'P 1'
#
loop_
_entity.id
_entity.type
_entity.pdbx_description
1 polymer ?
#
loop_
_entity_poly.entity_id
_entity_poly.type
_entity_poly.pdbx_seq_one_letter_code
_entity_poly.pdbx_strand_id
1 'polypeptide(L)'
;MPSYLEGRSLRSYLEGDADCAPREWVFCEDNYQVMMRGQRHKMVYYIGQDQGELYDLEQDPHELWNLWDRPEHQALQNELTARLLRWMRATAASAAGSTQCAGRARTTRFYTGHGHGRCPVRLISKIRLRTRRADRRRPLDLFCQC
;
A
#
# COMPACT_ATOMS: atom_id res chain seq x y z
N MET A 1 12.86 13.51 -15.41
CA MET A 1 11.84 12.72 -16.13
C MET A 1 10.47 13.21 -15.69
N PRO A 2 9.51 13.41 -16.60
CA PRO A 2 8.14 13.77 -16.25
C PRO A 2 7.50 12.78 -15.26
N SER A 3 6.66 13.27 -14.35
CA SER A 3 6.06 12.48 -13.27
C SER A 3 5.02 11.46 -13.74
N TYR A 4 4.45 11.64 -14.93
CA TYR A 4 3.49 10.71 -15.54
C TYR A 4 4.17 9.49 -16.21
N LEU A 5 5.50 9.52 -16.40
CA LEU A 5 6.21 8.37 -16.94
C LEU A 5 6.46 7.35 -15.81
N GLU A 6 5.88 6.17 -15.95
CA GLU A 6 6.01 5.10 -14.96
C GLU A 6 7.36 4.37 -15.04
N GLY A 7 8.00 4.44 -16.21
CA GLY A 7 9.30 3.84 -16.48
C GLY A 7 10.44 4.49 -15.67
N ARG A 8 11.44 3.67 -15.32
CA ARG A 8 12.72 4.15 -14.80
C ARG A 8 13.76 4.10 -15.93
N SER A 9 14.63 5.11 -16.00
CA SER A 9 15.75 5.09 -16.95
C SER A 9 16.65 3.88 -16.71
N LEU A 10 17.14 3.26 -17.78
CA LEU A 10 18.09 2.14 -17.71
C LEU A 10 19.55 2.58 -17.58
N ARG A 11 19.81 3.90 -17.61
CA ARG A 11 21.16 4.48 -17.55
C ARG A 11 22.00 3.90 -16.41
N SER A 12 21.45 3.78 -15.20
CA SER A 12 22.19 3.27 -14.03
C SER A 12 22.71 1.84 -14.24
N TYR A 13 22.01 1.00 -15.01
CA TYR A 13 22.51 -0.35 -15.35
C TYR A 13 23.67 -0.30 -16.35
N LEU A 14 23.63 0.65 -17.29
CA LEU A 14 24.69 0.81 -18.31
C LEU A 14 25.96 1.42 -17.71
N GLU A 15 25.81 2.33 -16.75
CA GLU A 15 26.91 3.00 -16.04
C GLU A 15 27.53 2.13 -14.94
N GLY A 16 26.95 0.95 -14.64
CA GLY A 16 27.47 0.01 -13.64
C GLY A 16 27.30 0.50 -12.20
N ASP A 17 26.29 1.32 -11.94
CA ASP A 17 26.02 1.86 -10.61
C ASP A 17 25.61 0.74 -9.63
N ALA A 18 26.37 0.58 -8.55
CA ALA A 18 26.16 -0.47 -7.55
C ALA A 18 24.84 -0.29 -6.77
N ASP A 19 24.30 0.92 -6.71
CA ASP A 19 23.03 1.22 -6.03
C ASP A 19 21.80 0.96 -6.93
N CYS A 20 22.01 0.45 -8.15
CA CYS A 20 20.94 0.17 -9.08
C CYS A 20 20.15 -1.11 -8.70
N ALA A 21 19.13 -0.94 -7.86
CA ALA A 21 18.24 -2.06 -7.53
C ALA A 21 17.19 -2.32 -8.64
N PRO A 22 17.01 -3.59 -9.07
CA PRO A 22 15.93 -4.00 -9.96
C PRO A 22 14.56 -3.75 -9.35
N ARG A 23 13.56 -3.60 -10.22
CA ARG A 23 12.18 -3.58 -9.76
C ARG A 23 11.83 -4.97 -9.25
N GLU A 24 11.26 -4.99 -8.06
CA GLU A 24 10.80 -6.22 -7.41
C GLU A 24 9.70 -6.91 -8.24
N TRP A 25 8.86 -6.12 -8.94
CA TRP A 25 7.75 -6.60 -9.75
C TRP A 25 7.70 -5.92 -11.11
N VAL A 26 7.29 -6.70 -12.10
CA VAL A 26 6.97 -6.27 -13.47
C VAL A 26 5.49 -6.51 -13.70
N PHE A 27 4.85 -5.57 -14.40
CA PHE A 27 3.42 -5.59 -14.69
C PHE A 27 3.20 -5.58 -16.20
N CYS A 28 2.14 -6.25 -16.65
CA CYS A 28 1.68 -6.23 -18.03
C CYS A 28 0.14 -6.18 -18.02
N GLU A 29 -0.44 -5.37 -18.89
CA GLU A 29 -1.88 -5.27 -19.07
C GLU A 29 -2.20 -5.70 -20.51
N ASP A 30 -3.20 -6.58 -20.66
CA ASP A 30 -3.73 -6.99 -21.95
C ASP A 30 -5.25 -7.17 -21.86
N ASN A 31 -6.01 -6.30 -22.55
CA ASN A 31 -7.46 -6.29 -22.54
C ASN A 31 -8.06 -6.34 -21.11
N TYR A 32 -8.54 -7.51 -20.69
CA TYR A 32 -9.14 -7.76 -19.37
C TYR A 32 -8.23 -8.54 -18.43
N GLN A 33 -6.93 -8.63 -18.74
CA GLN A 33 -5.93 -9.38 -18.01
C GLN A 33 -4.87 -8.44 -17.46
N VAL A 34 -4.52 -8.62 -16.19
CA VAL A 34 -3.36 -7.95 -15.60
C VAL A 34 -2.42 -9.00 -15.04
N MET A 35 -1.21 -9.03 -15.58
CA MET A 35 -0.15 -9.91 -15.13
C MET A 35 0.81 -9.14 -14.22
N MET A 36 1.14 -9.76 -13.09
CA MET A 36 2.15 -9.29 -12.15
C MET A 36 3.17 -10.42 -11.92
N ARG A 37 4.44 -10.16 -12.26
CA ARG A 37 5.54 -11.12 -12.12
C ARG A 37 6.63 -10.56 -11.21
N GLY A 38 6.99 -11.36 -10.21
CA GLY A 38 8.13 -11.13 -9.33
C GLY A 38 9.23 -12.14 -9.60
N GLN A 39 10.18 -12.26 -8.67
CA GLN A 39 11.24 -13.27 -8.75
C GLN A 39 10.69 -14.69 -8.55
N ARG A 40 9.83 -14.87 -7.54
CA ARG A 40 9.31 -16.18 -7.14
C ARG A 40 7.89 -16.46 -7.61
N HIS A 41 7.03 -15.46 -7.71
CA HIS A 41 5.62 -15.69 -8.03
C HIS A 41 5.21 -14.92 -9.28
N LYS A 42 4.31 -15.51 -10.06
CA LYS A 42 3.61 -14.85 -11.15
C LYS A 42 2.12 -15.01 -10.93
N MET A 43 1.38 -13.91 -11.09
CA MET A 43 -0.06 -13.88 -10.97
C MET A 43 -0.66 -13.25 -12.23
N VAL A 44 -1.74 -13.83 -12.74
CA VAL A 44 -2.59 -13.25 -13.79
C VAL A 44 -3.99 -13.09 -13.22
N TYR A 45 -4.49 -11.86 -13.25
CA TYR A 45 -5.80 -11.51 -12.74
C TYR A 45 -6.74 -11.19 -13.91
N TYR A 46 -7.87 -11.90 -13.99
CA TYR A 46 -8.92 -11.66 -14.98
C TYR A 46 -9.95 -10.67 -14.42
N ILE A 47 -10.04 -9.49 -15.00
CA ILE A 47 -10.98 -8.46 -14.55
C ILE A 47 -12.42 -8.90 -14.87
N GLY A 48 -13.24 -8.97 -13.83
CA GLY A 48 -14.66 -9.35 -13.95
C GLY A 48 -14.92 -10.85 -13.95
N GLN A 49 -13.92 -11.67 -13.62
CA GLN A 49 -14.07 -13.11 -13.44
C GLN A 49 -13.54 -13.51 -12.05
N ASP A 50 -14.07 -14.60 -11.50
CA ASP A 50 -13.58 -15.17 -10.23
C ASP A 50 -12.34 -16.05 -10.41
N GLN A 51 -12.03 -16.36 -11.67
CA GLN A 51 -10.86 -17.16 -12.06
C GLN A 51 -9.61 -16.29 -12.14
N GLY A 52 -8.45 -16.95 -12.08
CA GLY A 52 -7.14 -16.34 -12.20
C GLY A 52 -6.06 -17.40 -12.32
N GLU A 53 -4.82 -16.95 -12.44
CA GLU A 53 -3.67 -17.82 -12.49
C GLU A 53 -2.64 -17.39 -11.45
N LEU A 54 -2.11 -18.37 -10.71
CA LEU A 54 -1.04 -18.17 -9.73
C LEU A 54 0.00 -19.27 -9.91
N TYR A 55 1.26 -18.87 -10.11
CA TYR A 55 2.38 -19.78 -10.31
C TYR A 55 3.50 -19.45 -9.33
N ASP A 56 4.10 -20.51 -8.76
CA ASP A 56 5.37 -20.44 -8.04
C ASP A 56 6.50 -20.79 -9.01
N LEU A 57 7.26 -19.79 -9.43
CA LEU A 57 8.36 -19.88 -10.39
C LEU A 57 9.60 -20.56 -9.81
N GLU A 58 9.73 -20.69 -8.49
CA GLU A 58 10.82 -21.47 -7.88
C GLU A 58 10.57 -22.98 -8.04
N GLN A 59 9.31 -23.40 -7.87
CA GLN A 59 8.92 -24.81 -7.93
C GLN A 59 8.51 -25.23 -9.35
N ASP A 60 7.95 -24.30 -10.13
CA ASP A 60 7.47 -24.52 -11.47
C ASP A 60 7.92 -23.40 -12.43
N PRO A 61 9.20 -23.45 -12.88
CA PRO A 61 9.73 -22.47 -13.83
C PRO A 61 9.03 -22.49 -15.20
N HIS A 62 8.28 -23.54 -15.50
CA HIS A 62 7.58 -23.76 -16.77
C HIS A 62 6.10 -23.37 -16.73
N GLU A 63 5.60 -22.88 -15.58
CA GLU A 63 4.23 -22.35 -15.43
C GLU A 63 3.13 -23.36 -15.82
N LEU A 64 3.37 -24.65 -15.52
CA LEU A 64 2.48 -25.76 -15.86
C LEU A 64 1.34 -25.94 -14.84
N TRP A 65 1.54 -25.52 -13.59
CA TRP A 65 0.63 -25.81 -12.48
C TRP A 65 0.01 -24.54 -11.90
N ASN A 66 -1.26 -24.30 -12.22
CA ASN A 66 -2.03 -23.21 -11.65
C ASN A 66 -2.43 -23.51 -10.18
N LEU A 67 -2.03 -22.62 -9.27
CA LEU A 67 -2.29 -22.68 -7.82
C LEU A 67 -3.49 -21.84 -7.38
N TRP A 68 -4.20 -21.17 -8.30
CA TRP A 68 -5.29 -20.22 -7.98
C TRP A 68 -6.41 -20.83 -7.12
N ASP A 69 -6.89 -22.01 -7.51
CA ASP A 69 -8.01 -22.69 -6.83
C ASP A 69 -7.57 -23.50 -5.59
N ARG A 70 -6.29 -23.43 -5.21
CA ARG A 70 -5.74 -24.21 -4.09
C ARG A 70 -5.95 -23.46 -2.78
N PRO A 71 -6.76 -23.99 -1.83
CA PRO A 71 -7.06 -23.29 -0.58
C PRO A 71 -5.82 -23.01 0.27
N GLU A 72 -4.77 -23.82 0.14
CA GLU A 72 -3.49 -23.63 0.83
C GLU A 72 -2.79 -22.32 0.42
N HIS A 73 -3.07 -21.82 -0.80
CA HIS A 73 -2.45 -20.63 -1.36
C HIS A 73 -3.35 -19.38 -1.28
N GLN A 74 -4.53 -19.47 -0.67
CA GLN A 74 -5.49 -18.36 -0.62
C GLN A 74 -4.95 -17.12 0.12
N ALA A 75 -4.14 -17.31 1.16
CA ALA A 75 -3.50 -16.20 1.86
C ALA A 75 -2.51 -15.44 0.94
N LEU A 76 -1.70 -16.18 0.18
CA LEU A 76 -0.75 -15.63 -0.80
C LEU A 76 -1.48 -14.93 -1.94
N GLN A 77 -2.53 -15.55 -2.48
CA GLN A 77 -3.38 -14.97 -3.52
C GLN A 77 -3.96 -13.62 -3.07
N ASN A 78 -4.48 -13.53 -1.85
CA ASN A 78 -5.02 -12.29 -1.29
C ASN A 78 -3.94 -11.21 -1.15
N GLU A 79 -2.74 -11.57 -0.69
CA GLU A 79 -1.62 -10.64 -0.57
C GLU A 79 -1.22 -10.06 -1.93
N LEU A 80 -1.05 -10.93 -2.93
CA LEU A 80 -0.65 -10.54 -4.28
C LEU A 80 -1.73 -9.73 -4.98
N THR A 81 -3.01 -10.09 -4.80
CA THR A 81 -4.15 -9.32 -5.30
C THR A 81 -4.18 -7.92 -4.69
N ALA A 82 -3.99 -7.81 -3.37
CA ALA A 82 -3.93 -6.51 -2.70
C ALA A 82 -2.75 -5.66 -3.20
N ARG A 83 -1.61 -6.29 -3.53
CA ARG A 83 -0.45 -5.62 -4.13
C ARG A 83 -0.76 -5.12 -5.54
N LEU A 84 -1.38 -5.95 -6.36
CA LEU A 84 -1.79 -5.59 -7.71
C LEU A 84 -2.74 -4.38 -7.69
N LEU A 85 -3.76 -4.40 -6.83
CA LEU A 85 -4.70 -3.29 -6.68
C LEU A 85 -4.01 -1.98 -6.24
N ARG A 86 -3.00 -2.06 -5.35
CA ARG A 86 -2.18 -0.89 -4.98
C ARG A 86 -1.43 -0.32 -6.18
N TRP A 87 -0.89 -1.19 -7.03
CA TRP A 87 -0.21 -0.77 -8.25
C TRP A 87 -1.18 -0.12 -9.24
N MET A 88 -2.33 -0.74 -9.55
CA MET A 88 -3.34 -0.19 -10.46
C MET A 88 -3.84 1.20 -10.01
N ARG A 89 -3.97 1.40 -8.70
CA ARG A 89 -4.31 2.72 -8.15
C ARG A 89 -3.21 3.75 -8.38
N ALA A 90 -1.96 3.36 -8.22
CA ALA A 90 -0.81 4.25 -8.38
C ALA A 90 -0.62 4.66 -9.85
N THR A 91 -0.76 3.71 -10.79
CA THR A 91 -0.64 3.96 -12.23
C THR A 91 -1.76 4.87 -12.73
N ALA A 92 -3.00 4.62 -12.30
CA ALA A 92 -4.13 5.51 -12.60
C ALA A 92 -3.89 6.96 -12.13
N ALA A 93 -3.29 7.15 -10.95
CA ALA A 93 -2.97 8.48 -10.43
C ALA A 93 -1.87 9.18 -11.26
N SER A 94 -0.84 8.44 -11.67
CA SER A 94 0.22 8.95 -12.55
C SER A 94 -0.32 9.33 -13.94
N ALA A 95 -1.19 8.49 -14.52
CA ALA A 95 -1.84 8.75 -15.80
C ALA A 95 -2.78 9.97 -15.75
N ALA A 96 -3.49 10.16 -14.64
CA ALA A 96 -4.35 11.32 -14.42
C ALA A 96 -3.57 12.64 -14.21
N GLY A 97 -2.24 12.63 -14.26
CA GLY A 97 -1.42 13.82 -14.05
C GLY A 97 -1.55 14.41 -12.65
N SER A 98 -2.09 13.64 -11.70
CA SER A 98 -2.25 14.05 -10.31
C SER A 98 -0.87 14.05 -9.66
N THR A 99 -0.14 15.15 -9.89
CA THR A 99 1.05 15.47 -9.12
C THR A 99 0.58 15.46 -7.67
N GLN A 100 1.05 14.51 -6.87
CA GLN A 100 1.10 14.74 -5.44
C GLN A 100 1.94 16.00 -5.32
N CYS A 101 1.29 17.15 -5.19
CA CYS A 101 1.89 18.33 -4.63
C CYS A 101 2.32 17.88 -3.24
N ALA A 102 3.54 17.33 -3.16
CA ALA A 102 4.28 17.23 -1.92
C ALA A 102 4.39 18.69 -1.48
N GLY A 103 3.44 19.10 -0.64
CA GLY A 103 3.35 20.43 -0.13
C GLY A 103 4.66 20.69 0.56
N ARG A 104 5.57 21.39 -0.13
CA ARG A 104 6.60 22.16 0.53
C ARG A 104 5.79 23.13 1.36
N ALA A 105 5.59 22.78 2.63
CA ALA A 105 5.02 23.66 3.61
C ALA A 105 5.92 24.89 3.63
N ARG A 106 5.60 25.88 2.79
CA ARG A 106 6.05 27.24 2.99
C ARG A 106 5.40 27.60 4.30
N THR A 107 6.19 27.56 5.37
CA THR A 107 5.83 28.15 6.64
C THR A 107 5.49 29.60 6.33
N THR A 108 4.21 29.91 6.14
CA THR A 108 3.75 31.28 6.01
C THR A 108 4.07 31.93 7.34
N ARG A 109 5.15 32.70 7.36
CA ARG A 109 5.54 33.50 8.50
C ARG A 109 4.49 34.60 8.60
N PHE A 110 3.47 34.37 9.41
CA PHE A 110 2.54 35.41 9.82
C PHE A 110 3.37 36.43 10.63
N TYR A 111 3.69 37.57 10.02
CA TYR A 111 4.16 38.73 10.75
C TYR A 111 2.94 39.41 11.35
N THR A 112 2.58 39.05 12.58
CA THR A 112 1.72 39.91 13.39
C THR A 112 2.60 40.97 14.03
N GLY A 113 2.30 42.23 13.69
CA GLY A 113 3.02 43.41 14.16
C GLY A 113 3.03 43.55 15.68
N HIS A 114 4.12 44.20 16.12
CA HIS A 114 4.46 44.69 17.45
C HIS A 114 3.30 44.93 18.43
N GLY A 115 3.41 44.27 19.59
CA GLY A 115 2.74 44.63 20.83
C GLY A 115 3.47 43.97 22.01
N HIS A 116 4.09 44.79 22.85
CA HIS A 116 4.88 44.41 24.03
C HIS A 116 4.17 43.42 24.96
N GLY A 117 4.89 42.38 25.43
CA GLY A 117 4.46 41.57 26.57
C GLY A 117 5.13 40.19 26.65
N ARG A 118 6.25 40.10 27.37
CA ARG A 118 6.88 38.82 27.75
C ARG A 118 5.99 38.09 28.76
N CYS A 119 5.44 36.94 28.40
CA CYS A 119 4.93 35.93 29.34
C CYS A 119 5.29 34.52 28.83
N PRO A 120 6.11 33.72 29.53
CA PRO A 120 6.38 32.36 29.12
C PRO A 120 5.30 31.43 29.68
N VAL A 121 4.40 30.93 28.83
CA VAL A 121 3.48 29.86 29.21
C VAL A 121 3.91 28.55 28.56
N ARG A 122 4.35 27.61 29.41
CA ARG A 122 4.56 26.20 29.08
C ARG A 122 3.29 25.65 28.44
N LEU A 123 3.39 25.14 27.21
CA LEU A 123 2.28 24.42 26.58
C LEU A 123 2.21 23.02 27.20
N ILE A 124 1.27 22.85 28.13
CA ILE A 124 0.89 21.54 28.66
C ILE A 124 0.00 20.85 27.61
N SER A 125 0.47 19.71 27.13
CA SER A 125 -0.27 18.72 26.35
C SER A 125 -1.49 18.20 27.13
N LYS A 126 -2.73 18.43 26.68
CA LYS A 126 -3.91 17.56 26.97
C LYS A 126 -4.99 17.73 25.90
N ILE A 127 -5.01 16.86 24.88
CA ILE A 127 -6.24 16.59 24.14
C ILE A 127 -7.06 15.58 24.97
N ARG A 128 -8.25 16.03 25.38
CA ARG A 128 -9.18 15.32 26.26
C ARG A 128 -10.10 14.45 25.39
N LEU A 129 -9.83 13.14 25.31
CA LEU A 129 -10.79 12.19 24.75
C LEU A 129 -12.00 12.09 25.70
N ARG A 130 -13.19 12.40 25.17
CA ARG A 130 -14.45 12.37 25.89
C ARG A 130 -15.08 10.98 25.74
N THR A 131 -14.69 10.02 26.56
CA THR A 131 -15.42 8.75 26.70
C THR A 131 -16.66 8.98 27.55
N ARG A 132 -17.86 8.74 26.99
CA ARG A 132 -19.12 8.73 27.77
C ARG A 132 -19.11 7.55 28.77
N ARG A 133 -19.31 7.86 30.05
CA ARG A 133 -19.71 6.95 31.14
C ARG A 133 -21.07 6.32 30.79
N ALA A 134 -21.29 5.01 30.88
CA ALA A 134 -21.36 4.11 32.04
C ALA A 134 -22.82 3.89 32.47
N ASP A 135 -23.25 2.63 32.59
CA ASP A 135 -24.03 2.22 33.76
C ASP A 135 -23.74 0.77 34.15
N ARG A 136 -23.61 0.55 35.45
CA ARG A 136 -23.23 -0.69 36.14
C ARG A 136 -24.50 -1.36 36.64
N ARG A 137 -24.60 -2.69 36.57
CA ARG A 137 -25.05 -3.54 37.70
C ARG A 137 -24.40 -4.93 37.62
N ARG A 138 -23.60 -5.25 38.65
CA ARG A 138 -23.23 -6.60 39.14
C ARG A 138 -24.33 -7.06 40.14
N PRO A 139 -24.42 -8.31 40.66
CA PRO A 139 -23.34 -9.28 40.97
C PRO A 139 -23.65 -10.78 40.65
N LEU A 140 -22.62 -11.63 40.48
CA LEU A 140 -22.14 -12.76 41.31
C LEU A 140 -23.04 -14.03 41.36
N ASP A 141 -22.33 -15.17 41.49
CA ASP A 141 -22.74 -16.56 41.77
C ASP A 141 -22.94 -17.47 40.53
N LEU A 142 -22.07 -18.45 40.24
CA LEU A 142 -21.81 -19.76 40.88
C LEU A 142 -22.95 -20.79 40.70
N PHE A 143 -22.54 -22.02 40.35
CA PHE A 143 -23.28 -23.30 40.19
C PHE A 143 -23.87 -23.57 38.78
N CYS A 144 -23.44 -24.60 38.04
CA CYS A 144 -23.40 -26.07 38.23
C CYS A 144 -24.61 -26.75 37.57
N GLN A 145 -24.32 -27.89 36.94
CA GLN A 145 -25.13 -28.72 36.06
C GLN A 145 -26.47 -29.19 36.64
N CYS A 146 -27.44 -29.36 35.74
CA CYS A 146 -28.18 -30.60 35.54
C CYS A 146 -28.19 -30.92 34.05
#